data_AF-A0A950V1C0-F1
#
_entry.id   AF-A0A950V1C0-F1
#
_cell.length_a   1.000
_cell.length_b   1.000
_cell.length_c   1.000
_cell.angle_alpha   90.00
_cell.angle_beta   90.00
_cell.angle_gamma   90.00
#
_symmetry.space_group_name_H-M   'P 1'
#
loop_
_entity.id
_entity.type
_entity.pdbx_description
1 polymer ?
#
loop_
_entity_poly.entity_id
_entity_poly.type
_entity_poly.pdbx_seq_one_letter_code
_entity_poly.pdbx_strand_id
1 'polypeptide(L)'
;MNGTNGAIDTSTSGCDRNSRRRRAEVPLENVRYFLPKSGTSSDSPELGQEIGTEGEALVQAFKSGQVFYTVVAWRAVPEMNGSEPKIVKQALSPT
;
A
#
# COMPACT_ATOMS: atom_id res chain seq x y z
N MET A 1 27.89 -2.64 -55.98
CA MET A 1 26.61 -3.01 -56.61
C MET A 1 25.73 -3.68 -55.56
N ASN A 2 24.52 -3.16 -55.41
CA ASN A 2 23.53 -3.44 -54.36
C ASN A 2 22.91 -4.85 -54.43
N GLY A 3 22.40 -5.30 -53.27
CA GLY A 3 21.31 -6.28 -53.11
C GLY A 3 20.99 -6.47 -51.62
N THR A 4 20.20 -5.59 -50.99
CA THR A 4 18.74 -5.65 -50.69
C THR A 4 18.28 -6.77 -49.72
N ASN A 5 17.82 -6.30 -48.56
CA ASN A 5 16.59 -6.65 -47.85
C ASN A 5 16.48 -7.98 -47.10
N GLY A 6 16.57 -7.88 -45.77
CA GLY A 6 15.93 -8.77 -44.81
C GLY A 6 15.39 -7.95 -43.64
N ALA A 7 14.27 -7.25 -43.87
CA ALA A 7 13.53 -6.55 -42.82
C ALA A 7 12.88 -7.59 -41.89
N ILE A 8 13.34 -7.67 -40.65
CA ILE A 8 12.57 -8.29 -39.56
C ILE A 8 11.95 -7.12 -38.79
N ASP A 9 10.78 -6.72 -39.28
CA ASP A 9 9.83 -5.92 -38.55
C ASP A 9 9.13 -6.85 -37.54
N THR A 10 9.65 -6.89 -36.30
CA THR A 10 8.89 -7.41 -35.17
C THR A 10 8.31 -6.22 -34.41
N SER A 11 7.35 -5.55 -35.03
CA SER A 11 6.41 -4.66 -34.36
C SER A 11 5.39 -5.49 -33.59
N THR A 12 5.81 -6.06 -32.45
CA THR A 12 4.85 -6.50 -31.42
C THR A 12 4.44 -5.27 -30.61
N SER A 13 3.52 -4.51 -31.20
CA SER A 13 2.66 -3.57 -30.50
C SER A 13 1.90 -4.27 -29.38
N GLY A 14 1.81 -3.57 -28.25
CA GLY A 14 0.66 -3.69 -27.35
C GLY A 14 0.68 -4.87 -26.40
N CYS A 15 1.28 -4.66 -25.23
CA CYS A 15 0.46 -4.75 -24.03
C CYS A 15 1.05 -3.82 -22.99
N ASP A 16 0.34 -2.70 -22.79
CA ASP A 16 0.26 -1.96 -21.56
C ASP A 16 0.49 -2.87 -20.35
N ARG A 17 1.73 -2.89 -19.85
CA ARG A 17 1.99 -3.24 -18.45
C ARG A 17 1.68 -2.03 -17.58
N ASN A 18 0.51 -1.42 -17.85
CA ASN A 18 -0.27 -0.58 -16.96
C ASN A 18 -0.80 -1.46 -15.81
N SER A 19 0.13 -2.08 -15.09
CA SER A 19 -0.10 -2.76 -13.84
C SER A 19 1.02 -2.39 -12.87
N ARG A 20 1.50 -1.14 -12.95
CA ARG A 20 1.76 -0.39 -11.73
C ARG A 20 0.40 -0.27 -11.05
N ARG A 21 0.05 -1.34 -10.34
CA ARG A 21 -1.00 -1.34 -9.31
C ARG A 21 -0.84 0.02 -8.66
N ARG A 22 -1.84 0.89 -8.81
CA ARG A 22 -1.93 2.10 -8.02
C ARG A 22 -1.99 1.57 -6.59
N ARG A 23 -0.83 1.34 -5.99
CA ARG A 23 -0.66 1.28 -4.55
C ARG A 23 -1.22 2.64 -4.19
N ALA A 24 -2.48 2.65 -3.75
CA ALA A 24 -3.08 3.84 -3.21
C ALA A 24 -2.03 4.36 -2.25
N GLU A 25 -1.43 5.51 -2.60
CA GLU A 25 -0.45 6.16 -1.75
C GLU A 25 -1.23 6.46 -0.48
N VAL A 26 -1.07 5.58 0.50
CA VAL A 26 -1.61 5.81 1.82
C VAL A 26 -0.84 7.02 2.31
N PRO A 27 -1.51 8.14 2.58
CA PRO A 27 -0.82 9.29 3.15
C PRO A 27 -0.15 8.82 4.44
N LEU A 28 1.19 8.87 4.46
CA LEU A 28 2.02 8.40 5.58
C LEU A 28 1.64 9.10 6.89
N GLU A 29 1.02 10.28 6.78
CA GLU A 29 0.48 11.11 7.84
C GLU A 29 -0.57 10.39 8.72
N ASN A 30 -1.18 9.31 8.22
CA ASN A 30 -2.32 8.63 8.87
C ASN A 30 -2.01 7.18 9.27
N VAL A 31 -0.73 6.79 9.27
CA VAL A 31 -0.29 5.43 9.59
C VAL A 31 0.10 5.35 11.07
N ARG A 32 -0.48 4.39 11.78
CA ARG A 32 -0.13 4.02 13.16
C ARG A 32 0.64 2.72 13.16
N TYR A 33 1.65 2.59 14.03
CA TYR A 33 2.53 1.43 14.09
C TYR A 33 2.28 0.66 15.39
N PHE A 34 2.18 -0.66 15.31
CA PHE A 34 1.89 -1.50 16.47
C PHE A 34 2.80 -2.73 16.52
N LEU A 35 3.29 -3.07 17.71
CA LEU A 35 3.85 -4.38 17.98
C LEU A 35 2.72 -5.36 18.35
N PRO A 36 2.81 -6.64 17.96
CA PRO A 36 1.86 -7.64 18.40
C PRO A 36 1.94 -7.88 19.91
N LYS A 37 0.84 -8.30 20.52
CA LYS A 37 0.91 -8.87 21.87
C LYS A 37 1.70 -10.18 21.87
N SER A 38 2.41 -10.44 22.97
CA SER A 38 3.15 -11.68 23.16
C SER A 38 2.22 -12.90 23.11
N GLY A 39 2.66 -13.98 22.46
CA GLY A 39 1.89 -15.23 22.35
C GLY A 39 0.77 -15.23 21.32
N THR A 40 0.62 -14.16 20.53
CA THR A 40 -0.35 -14.12 19.43
C THR A 40 0.14 -14.85 18.19
N SER A 41 -0.78 -15.48 17.47
CA SER A 41 -0.49 -16.12 16.18
C SER A 41 -0.31 -15.09 15.07
N SER A 42 0.48 -15.42 14.05
CA SER A 42 0.63 -14.60 12.84
C SER A 42 -0.66 -14.48 12.02
N ASP A 43 -1.54 -15.48 12.07
CA ASP A 43 -2.76 -15.53 11.25
C ASP A 43 -3.87 -14.63 11.80
N SER A 44 -3.87 -14.42 13.11
CA SER A 44 -4.79 -13.51 13.80
C SER A 44 -4.02 -12.71 14.83
N PRO A 45 -3.27 -11.68 14.40
CA PRO A 45 -2.44 -10.88 15.30
C PRO A 45 -3.32 -9.97 16.16
N GLU A 46 -3.05 -9.93 17.46
CA GLU A 46 -3.62 -8.89 18.32
C GLU A 46 -2.64 -7.73 18.43
N LEU A 47 -3.13 -6.53 18.13
CA LEU A 47 -2.34 -5.30 18.24
C LEU A 47 -2.10 -4.99 19.72
N GLY A 48 -0.85 -4.76 20.05
CA GLY A 48 -0.37 -4.43 21.40
C GLY A 48 0.09 -2.97 21.47
N GLN A 49 1.36 -2.78 21.77
CA GLN A 49 1.95 -1.45 21.98
C GLN A 49 1.96 -0.64 20.69
N GLU A 50 1.43 0.59 20.75
CA GLU A 50 1.55 1.58 19.69
C GLU A 50 2.91 2.28 19.74
N ILE A 51 3.51 2.48 18.57
CA ILE A 51 4.80 3.15 18.38
C ILE A 51 4.60 4.40 17.53
N GLY A 52 5.23 5.50 17.93
CA GLY A 52 5.00 6.83 17.34
C GLY A 52 5.59 7.00 15.93
N THR A 53 6.58 6.20 15.54
CA THR A 53 7.24 6.29 14.24
C THR A 53 7.57 4.93 13.64
N GLU A 54 7.68 4.87 12.30
CA GLU A 54 8.11 3.67 11.59
C GLU A 54 9.52 3.22 11.99
N GLY A 55 10.44 4.17 12.13
CA GLY A 55 11.84 3.89 12.48
C GLY A 55 11.97 3.22 13.85
N GLU A 56 11.23 3.71 14.85
CA GLU A 56 11.18 3.07 16.16
C GLU A 56 10.52 1.69 16.10
N ALA A 57 9.44 1.54 15.31
CA ALA A 57 8.76 0.25 15.16
C ALA A 57 9.69 -0.80 14.54
N LEU A 58 10.46 -0.42 13.51
CA LEU A 58 11.49 -1.26 12.91
C LEU A 58 12.55 -1.69 13.92
N VAL A 59 13.09 -0.75 14.71
CA VAL A 59 14.11 -1.06 15.72
C VAL A 59 13.56 -2.00 16.78
N GLN A 60 12.34 -1.78 17.27
CA GLN A 60 11.75 -2.62 18.30
C GLN A 60 11.40 -4.02 17.77
N ALA A 61 10.81 -4.11 16.59
CA ALA A 61 10.53 -5.37 15.91
C ALA A 61 11.81 -6.18 15.67
N PHE A 62 12.89 -5.52 15.24
CA PHE A 62 14.20 -6.16 15.08
C PHE A 62 14.76 -6.68 16.41
N LYS A 63 14.68 -5.89 17.49
CA LYS A 63 15.15 -6.29 18.82
C LYS A 63 14.40 -7.50 19.39
N SER A 64 13.10 -7.58 19.15
CA SER A 64 12.27 -8.69 19.64
C SER A 64 12.22 -9.89 18.69
N GLY A 65 12.73 -9.76 17.46
CA GLY A 65 12.61 -10.78 16.42
C GLY A 65 11.16 -10.97 15.94
N GLN A 66 10.30 -9.95 16.12
CA GLN A 66 8.89 -10.00 15.76
C GLN A 66 8.62 -9.10 14.55
N VAL A 67 7.42 -9.23 13.96
CA VAL A 67 6.90 -8.25 12.99
C VAL A 67 6.27 -7.06 13.72
N PHE A 68 6.12 -5.94 13.02
CA PHE A 68 5.20 -4.87 13.43
C PHE A 68 4.08 -4.73 12.40
N TYR A 69 2.97 -4.14 12.81
CA TYR A 69 1.79 -3.92 11.99
C TYR A 69 1.57 -2.44 11.78
N THR A 70 1.06 -2.09 10.60
CA THR A 70 0.60 -0.74 10.28
C THR A 70 -0.91 -0.72 10.22
N VAL A 71 -1.51 0.28 10.86
CA VAL A 71 -2.96 0.49 10.86
C VAL A 71 -3.27 1.86 10.31
N VAL A 72 -4.18 1.91 9.36
CA VAL A 72 -4.72 3.15 8.82
C VAL A 72 -6.21 3.13 9.03
N ALA A 73 -6.72 4.15 9.70
CA ALA A 73 -8.15 4.32 9.87
C ALA A 73 -8.76 5.00 8.65
N TRP A 74 -9.87 4.46 8.16
CA TRP A 74 -10.57 4.96 6.99
C TRP A 74 -12.02 5.25 7.31
N ARG A 75 -12.54 6.35 6.79
CA ARG A 75 -13.96 6.70 6.79
C ARG A 75 -14.52 6.46 5.39
N ALA A 76 -15.67 5.81 5.31
CA ALA A 76 -16.48 5.76 4.10
C ALA A 76 -17.23 7.09 3.97
N VAL A 77 -17.05 7.79 2.85
CA VAL A 77 -17.66 9.11 2.62
C VAL A 77 -18.38 9.11 1.28
N PRO A 78 -19.61 9.65 1.21
CA PRO A 78 -20.26 9.86 -0.08
C PRO A 78 -19.62 11.04 -0.80
N GLU A 79 -19.27 10.85 -2.07
CA GLU A 79 -18.80 11.88 -2.99
C GLU A 79 -19.78 11.96 -4.16
N MET A 80 -20.32 13.15 -4.44
CA MET A 80 -21.21 13.40 -5.57
C MET A 80 -20.37 13.73 -6.80
N ASN A 81 -20.41 12.88 -7.83
CA ASN A 81 -19.84 13.17 -9.14
C ASN A 81 -20.98 13.51 -10.10
N GLY A 82 -21.40 14.77 -10.12
CA GLY A 82 -22.63 15.19 -10.82
C GLY A 82 -23.87 14.65 -10.12
N SER A 83 -24.67 13.81 -10.80
CA SER A 83 -25.88 13.19 -10.24
C SER A 83 -25.67 11.78 -9.67
N GLU A 84 -24.46 11.24 -9.73
CA GLU A 84 -24.16 9.89 -9.25
C GLU A 84 -23.43 9.92 -7.90
N PRO A 85 -24.03 9.40 -6.82
CA PRO A 85 -23.35 9.27 -5.53
C PRO A 85 -22.39 8.09 -5.54
N LYS A 86 -21.13 8.34 -5.19
CA LYS A 86 -20.09 7.32 -5.08
C LYS A 86 -19.59 7.23 -3.64
N ILE A 87 -19.46 6.00 -3.11
CA ILE A 87 -18.81 5.79 -1.82
C ILE A 87 -17.30 5.76 -2.06
N VAL A 88 -16.58 6.66 -1.38
CA VAL A 88 -15.12 6.75 -1.45
C VAL A 88 -14.47 6.52 -0.09
N LYS A 89 -13.19 6.17 -0.13
CA LYS A 89 -12.36 5.84 1.04
C LYS A 89 -11.55 7.07 1.42
N GLN A 90 -11.85 7.69 2.55
CA GLN A 90 -11.10 8.82 3.09
C GLN A 90 -10.23 8.38 4.27
N ALA A 91 -8.94 8.67 4.25
CA ALA A 91 -8.06 8.40 5.41
C ALA A 91 -8.39 9.39 6.53
N LEU A 92 -8.41 8.93 7.78
CA LEU A 92 -8.56 9.83 8.93
C LEU A 92 -7.21 10.44 9.29
N SER A 93 -7.16 11.78 9.34
CA SER A 93 -6.02 12.50 9.89
C SER A 93 -6.00 12.41 11.42
N PRO A 94 -4.83 12.16 12.05
CA PRO A 94 -4.70 12.37 13.49
C PRO A 94 -5.06 13.83 13.80
N THR A 95 -5.92 14.04 14.80
CA THR A 95 -6.39 15.36 15.26
C THR A 95 -5.46 15.92 16.32
#